data_AF-A0A9D2GKE2-F1
#
_entry.id   AF-A0A9D2GKE2-F1
#
_cell.length_a   1.000
_cell.length_b   1.000
_cell.length_c   1.000
_cell.angle_alpha   90.00
_cell.angle_beta   90.00
_cell.angle_gamma   90.00
#
_symmetry.space_group_name_H-M   'P 1'
#
loop_
_entity.id
_entity.type
_entity.pdbx_description
1 polymer ?
#
loop_
_entity_poly.entity_id
_entity_poly.type
_entity_poly.pdbx_seq_one_letter_code
_entity_poly.pdbx_strand_id
1 'polypeptide(L)'
;MDAWQKATWQEYRVQRVHLQSTNETRKSKENTEVVLRSVLFIDGVRSTPRLDYDALAAQSQAAGKPMRCAVFDAAGRQYGEYEVLTVDPVPDVPATRVHHIELGLV
;
A
#
# COMPACT_ATOMS: atom_id res chain seq x y z
N MET A 1 -31.86 -10.57 -2.68
CA MET A 1 -30.70 -9.70 -2.34
C MET A 1 -30.10 -9.23 -3.64
N ASP A 2 -29.82 -7.93 -3.73
CA ASP A 2 -29.51 -7.23 -4.99
C ASP A 2 -28.18 -7.69 -5.60
N ALA A 3 -28.18 -7.98 -6.90
CA ALA A 3 -27.08 -8.63 -7.63
C ALA A 3 -25.89 -7.70 -7.94
N TRP A 4 -25.92 -6.47 -7.45
CA TRP A 4 -25.01 -5.38 -7.84
C TRP A 4 -24.65 -4.44 -6.69
N GLN A 5 -24.39 -4.96 -5.48
CA GLN A 5 -23.85 -4.14 -4.40
C GLN A 5 -22.54 -3.48 -4.85
N LYS A 6 -22.60 -2.19 -5.21
CA LYS A 6 -21.42 -1.39 -5.55
C LYS A 6 -20.52 -1.35 -4.32
N ALA A 7 -19.24 -1.67 -4.50
CA ALA A 7 -18.25 -1.55 -3.44
C ALA A 7 -18.27 -0.12 -2.89
N THR A 8 -18.47 0.00 -1.58
CA THR A 8 -18.39 1.29 -0.88
C THR A 8 -16.96 1.44 -0.37
N TRP A 9 -16.26 2.45 -0.84
CA TRP A 9 -14.87 2.70 -0.48
C TRP A 9 -14.81 3.70 0.68
N GLN A 10 -13.96 3.38 1.66
CA GLN A 10 -13.54 4.35 2.67
C GLN A 10 -12.20 4.93 2.24
N GLU A 11 -12.15 6.24 2.08
CA GLU A 11 -10.95 6.94 1.61
C GLU A 11 -10.25 7.64 2.77
N TYR A 12 -8.94 7.41 2.85
CA TYR A 12 -8.07 8.07 3.81
C TYR A 12 -6.94 8.77 3.05
N ARG A 13 -6.76 10.07 3.30
CA ARG A 13 -5.65 10.83 2.70
C ARG A 13 -4.47 10.85 3.65
N VAL A 14 -3.40 10.16 3.26
CA VAL A 14 -2.13 10.12 4.01
C VAL A 14 -1.12 11.05 3.35
N GLN A 15 -0.46 11.87 4.17
CA GLN A 15 0.55 12.84 3.75
C GLN A 15 1.94 12.46 4.24
N ARG A 16 2.97 13.07 3.63
CA ARG A 16 4.40 12.86 3.95
C ARG A 16 4.81 11.39 3.85
N VAL A 17 4.51 10.78 2.70
CA VAL A 17 4.88 9.41 2.33
C VAL A 17 6.00 9.44 1.30
N HIS A 18 6.69 8.32 1.12
CA HIS A 18 7.73 8.17 0.10
C HIS A 18 7.46 6.95 -0.77
N LEU A 19 7.29 7.15 -2.08
CA LEU A 19 7.14 6.06 -3.04
C LEU A 19 8.51 5.75 -3.67
N GLN A 20 8.89 4.48 -3.64
CA GLN A 20 10.07 3.97 -4.32
C GLN A 20 9.65 2.91 -5.34
N SER A 21 9.91 3.17 -6.62
CA SER A 21 9.73 2.17 -7.66
C SER A 21 10.78 1.06 -7.51
N THR A 22 10.35 -0.19 -7.65
CA THR A 22 11.22 -1.36 -7.61
C THR A 22 10.87 -2.31 -8.74
N ASN A 23 11.85 -3.05 -9.23
CA ASN A 23 11.65 -4.00 -10.31
C ASN A 23 11.92 -5.39 -9.74
N GLU A 24 10.90 -6.25 -9.73
CA GLU A 24 11.08 -7.66 -9.37
C GLU A 24 11.36 -8.46 -10.63
N THR A 25 12.51 -9.12 -10.69
CA THR A 25 12.83 -10.04 -11.79
C THR A 25 12.43 -11.45 -11.38
N ARG A 26 11.41 -12.00 -12.03
CA ARG A 26 10.99 -13.39 -11.86
C ARG A 26 11.55 -14.23 -13.00
N LYS A 27 12.44 -15.16 -12.67
CA LYS A 27 12.96 -16.13 -13.63
C LYS A 27 12.22 -17.45 -13.44
N SER A 28 11.54 -17.91 -14.49
CA SER A 28 11.04 -19.28 -14.61
C SER A 28 11.93 -20.07 -15.58
N LYS A 29 11.68 -21.38 -15.69
CA LYS A 29 12.41 -22.24 -16.63
C LYS A 29 12.17 -21.83 -18.08
N GLU A 30 11.00 -21.24 -18.38
CA GLU A 30 10.63 -20.83 -19.74
C GLU A 30 10.80 -19.33 -20.02
N ASN A 31 10.67 -18.44 -19.01
CA ASN A 31 10.64 -16.98 -19.23
C ASN A 31 11.35 -16.19 -18.12
N THR A 32 11.78 -14.96 -18.45
CA THR A 32 12.15 -13.93 -17.46
C THR A 32 11.14 -12.81 -17.53
N GLU A 33 10.36 -12.62 -16.47
CA GLU A 33 9.40 -11.54 -16.33
C GLU A 33 10.01 -10.45 -15.42
N VAL A 34 9.92 -9.20 -15.87
CA VAL A 34 10.22 -8.04 -15.03
C VAL A 34 8.89 -7.44 -14.61
N VAL A 35 8.52 -7.61 -13.34
CA VAL A 35 7.32 -7.01 -12.78
C VAL A 35 7.71 -5.69 -12.13
N LEU A 36 7.20 -4.60 -12.69
CA LEU A 36 7.31 -3.30 -12.05
C LEU A 36 6.43 -3.32 -10.81
N ARG A 37 7.04 -3.10 -9.65
CA ARG A 37 6.39 -2.96 -8.36
C ARG A 37 6.76 -1.62 -7.77
N SER A 38 6.12 -1.24 -6.68
CA SER A 38 6.59 -0.10 -5.89
C SER A 38 6.44 -0.41 -4.41
N VAL A 39 7.26 0.23 -3.60
CA VAL A 39 7.12 0.20 -2.14
C VAL A 39 6.76 1.61 -1.69
N LEU A 40 5.66 1.75 -0.97
CA LEU A 40 5.26 3.00 -0.35
C LEU A 40 5.62 2.97 1.12
N PHE A 41 6.54 3.85 1.51
CA PHE A 41 6.98 4.04 2.87
C PHE A 41 6.12 5.09 3.57
N ILE A 42 5.59 4.70 4.73
CA ILE A 42 4.76 5.54 5.60
C ILE A 42 5.46 5.66 6.95
N ASP A 43 6.03 6.82 7.23
CA ASP A 43 6.80 7.10 8.44
C ASP A 43 5.88 7.18 9.67
N GLY A 44 6.21 6.44 10.72
CA GLY A 44 5.42 6.34 11.95
C GLY A 44 5.33 7.65 12.74
N VAL A 45 6.16 8.66 12.46
CA VAL A 45 6.16 9.98 13.11
C VAL A 45 5.60 11.07 12.19
N ARG A 46 6.14 11.15 10.97
CA ARG A 46 5.95 12.25 10.04
C ARG A 46 4.72 12.06 9.17
N SER A 47 4.40 10.83 8.79
CA SER A 47 3.22 10.55 7.99
C SER A 47 1.96 10.68 8.83
N THR A 48 0.95 11.30 8.24
CA THR A 48 -0.28 11.64 8.94
C THR A 48 -1.48 11.52 8.00
N PRO A 49 -2.63 11.02 8.48
CA PRO A 49 -2.88 10.50 9.82
C PRO A 49 -2.17 9.16 10.07
N ARG A 50 -2.02 8.78 11.34
CA ARG A 50 -1.58 7.43 11.71
C ARG A 50 -2.78 6.49 11.59
N LEU A 51 -2.64 5.47 10.76
CA LEU A 51 -3.69 4.47 10.52
C LEU A 51 -3.17 3.09 10.89
N ASP A 52 -4.09 2.20 11.23
CA ASP A 52 -3.83 0.77 11.39
C ASP A 52 -3.99 0.10 10.02
N TYR A 53 -2.90 0.05 9.25
CA TYR A 53 -2.92 -0.46 7.87
C TYR A 53 -3.16 -1.96 7.82
N ASP A 54 -2.75 -2.72 8.85
CA ASP A 54 -3.03 -4.15 8.95
C ASP A 54 -4.53 -4.38 9.11
N ALA A 55 -5.18 -3.64 10.01
CA ALA A 55 -6.63 -3.71 10.19
C ALA A 55 -7.39 -3.28 8.93
N LEU A 56 -6.95 -2.22 8.26
CA LEU A 56 -7.57 -1.74 7.00
C LEU A 56 -7.44 -2.78 5.88
N ALA A 57 -6.26 -3.39 5.71
CA ALA A 57 -6.06 -4.44 4.73
C ALA A 57 -6.90 -5.68 5.03
N ALA A 58 -6.94 -6.12 6.30
CA ALA A 58 -7.78 -7.24 6.74
C ALA A 58 -9.27 -6.97 6.52
N GLN A 59 -9.74 -5.75 6.85
CA GLN A 59 -11.11 -5.33 6.63
C GLN A 59 -11.48 -5.33 5.15
N SER A 60 -10.61 -4.78 4.30
CA SER A 60 -10.82 -4.76 2.84
C SER A 60 -10.92 -6.19 2.30
N GLN A 61 -9.98 -7.05 2.70
CA GLN A 61 -9.97 -8.45 2.27
C GLN A 61 -11.22 -9.20 2.72
N ALA A 62 -11.68 -8.97 3.95
CA ALA A 62 -12.94 -9.53 4.47
C ALA A 62 -14.17 -9.04 3.69
N ALA A 63 -14.12 -7.82 3.14
CA ALA A 63 -15.14 -7.28 2.24
C ALA A 63 -15.01 -7.79 0.78
N GLY A 64 -14.04 -8.65 0.48
CA GLY A 64 -13.88 -9.31 -0.81
C GLY A 64 -13.12 -8.51 -1.87
N LYS A 65 -12.42 -7.43 -1.47
CA LYS A 65 -11.59 -6.61 -2.37
C LYS A 65 -10.25 -6.27 -1.74
N PRO A 66 -9.16 -6.23 -2.49
CA PRO A 66 -7.87 -5.79 -1.96
C PRO A 66 -7.91 -4.28 -1.65
N MET A 67 -7.08 -3.87 -0.68
CA MET A 67 -6.87 -2.46 -0.38
C MET A 67 -6.18 -1.79 -1.57
N ARG A 68 -6.56 -0.55 -1.88
CA ARG A 68 -6.03 0.21 -3.02
C ARG A 68 -5.53 1.57 -2.56
N CYS A 69 -4.54 2.11 -3.25
CA CYS A 69 -4.06 3.47 -3.00
C CYS A 69 -3.81 4.23 -4.30
N ALA A 70 -4.23 5.49 -4.35
CA ALA A 70 -3.84 6.44 -5.37
C ALA A 70 -2.73 7.35 -4.82
N VAL A 71 -1.59 7.40 -5.51
CA VAL A 71 -0.46 8.25 -5.16
C VAL A 71 -0.52 9.53 -5.96
N PHE A 72 -0.25 10.66 -5.31
CA PHE A 72 -0.25 11.99 -5.93
C PHE A 72 1.10 12.66 -5.72
N ASP A 73 1.53 13.44 -6.71
CA ASP A 73 2.74 14.27 -6.62
C ASP A 73 2.51 15.51 -5.75
N ALA A 74 3.58 16.28 -5.53
CA ALA A 74 3.53 17.51 -4.72
C ALA A 74 2.61 18.60 -5.32
N ALA A 75 2.31 18.54 -6.63
CA ALA A 75 1.37 19.43 -7.30
C ALA A 75 -0.08 18.93 -7.24
N GLY A 76 -0.34 17.78 -6.60
CA GLY A 76 -1.66 17.16 -6.50
C GLY A 76 -2.07 16.40 -7.77
N ARG A 77 -1.15 16.15 -8.70
CA ARG A 77 -1.43 15.34 -9.89
C ARG A 77 -1.28 13.87 -9.53
N GLN A 78 -2.20 13.05 -10.01
CA GLN A 78 -2.15 11.61 -9.79
C GLN A 78 -0.93 11.02 -10.49
N TYR A 79 -0.08 10.37 -9.70
CA TYR A 79 1.12 9.68 -10.16
C TYR A 79 0.80 8.25 -10.59
N GLY A 80 -0.07 7.56 -9.83
CA GLY A 80 -0.51 6.21 -10.15
C GLY A 80 -1.60 5.70 -9.19
N GLU A 81 -2.33 4.68 -9.62
CA GLU A 81 -3.15 3.86 -8.73
C GLU A 81 -2.52 2.48 -8.60
N TYR A 82 -2.55 1.96 -7.39
CA TYR A 82 -1.95 0.67 -7.07
C TYR A 82 -2.90 -0.17 -6.25
N GLU A 83 -2.76 -1.48 -6.40
CA GLU A 83 -3.27 -2.46 -5.46
C GLU A 83 -2.22 -2.74 -4.38
N VAL A 84 -2.65 -2.81 -3.12
CA VAL A 84 -1.76 -3.12 -2.00
C VAL A 84 -1.70 -4.64 -1.84
N LEU A 85 -0.53 -5.22 -2.11
CA LEU A 85 -0.28 -6.65 -1.98
C LEU A 85 0.16 -7.06 -0.58
N THR A 86 0.97 -6.21 0.07
CA THR A 86 1.53 -6.49 1.40
C THR A 86 1.48 -5.23 2.25
N VAL A 87 1.29 -5.44 3.55
CA VAL A 87 1.47 -4.44 4.60
C VAL A 87 2.54 -4.99 5.54
N ASP A 88 3.62 -4.24 5.74
CA ASP A 88 4.72 -4.66 6.62
C ASP A 88 5.05 -3.56 7.64
N PRO A 89 4.65 -3.69 8.91
CA PRO A 89 5.05 -2.76 9.97
C PRO A 89 6.49 -3.03 10.42
N VAL A 90 7.37 -2.06 10.17
CA VAL A 90 8.79 -2.15 10.53
C VAL A 90 9.03 -1.45 11.87
N PRO A 91 9.38 -2.18 12.96
CA PRO A 91 9.61 -1.58 14.26
C PRO A 91 11.00 -0.94 14.39
N ASP A 92 11.15 -0.04 15.37
CA ASP A 92 12.46 0.40 15.85
C ASP A 92 13.27 -0.81 16.39
N VAL A 93 14.60 -0.66 16.51
CA VAL A 93 15.46 -1.63 17.20
C VAL A 93 16.11 -0.95 18.41
N PRO A 94 15.76 -1.32 19.66
CA PRO A 94 14.76 -2.32 20.05
C PRO A 94 13.31 -1.90 19.75
N ALA A 95 12.40 -2.89 19.63
CA ALA A 95 11.01 -2.74 19.22
C ALA A 95 10.14 -1.99 20.24
N THR A 96 10.29 -0.67 20.26
CA THR A 96 9.54 0.24 21.16
C THR A 96 8.31 0.85 20.49
N ARG A 97 8.31 0.92 19.15
CA ARG A 97 7.24 1.44 18.30
C ARG A 97 7.43 1.00 16.86
N VAL A 98 6.41 1.16 16.04
CA VAL A 98 6.54 1.09 14.57
C VAL A 98 7.32 2.32 14.09
N HIS A 99 8.45 2.09 13.43
CA HIS A 99 9.30 3.13 12.84
C HIS A 99 8.69 3.64 11.54
N HIS A 100 8.33 2.74 10.63
CA HIS A 100 7.56 3.01 9.42
C HIS A 100 6.80 1.76 8.98
N ILE A 101 5.91 1.92 8.02
CA ILE A 101 5.15 0.85 7.39
C ILE A 101 5.52 0.83 5.91
N GLU A 102 5.73 -0.36 5.37
CA GLU A 102 5.98 -0.59 3.95
C GLU A 102 4.74 -1.22 3.30
N LEU A 103 4.18 -0.55 2.30
CA LEU A 103 3.14 -1.13 1.46
C LEU A 103 3.76 -1.62 0.16
N GLY A 104 3.62 -2.92 -0.12
CA GLY A 104 3.98 -3.51 -1.41
C GLY A 104 2.89 -3.24 -2.44
N LEU A 105 3.25 -2.58 -3.53
CA LEU A 105 2.31 -2.07 -4.54
C LEU A 105 2.52 -2.74 -5.90
N VAL A 106 1.40 -3.02 -6.59
CA VAL A 106 1.33 -3.49 -7.98
C VAL A 106 0.33 -2.68 -8.80
#